data_AF-A0A356QIV1-F1
#
_entry.id   AF-A0A356QIV1-F1
#
_cell.length_a   1.000
_cell.length_b   1.000
_cell.length_c   1.000
_cell.angle_alpha   90.00
_cell.angle_beta   90.00
_cell.angle_gamma   90.00
#
_symmetry.space_group_name_H-M   'P 1'
#
loop_
_entity.id
_entity.type
_entity.pdbx_description
1 polymer ?
#
loop_
_entity_poly.entity_id
_entity_poly.type
_entity_poly.pdbx_seq_one_letter_code
_entity_poly.pdbx_strand_id
1 'polypeptide(L)'
;MKKDDTYRSQFRLPYDLYEKLKAESEKNRRSLNAEIVARLDKSLEGQSPSHGEDSVDEESFSADDVLLMYRELDTAVKNIQRLRASREKFLNRHDSKNEKKGGSGKVDIEDDLLK
;
A
#
# COMPACT_ATOMS: atom_id res chain seq x y z
N MET A 1 -15.09 -33.53 -4.89
CA MET A 1 -15.08 -33.90 -3.46
C MET A 1 -14.89 -32.60 -2.68
N LYS A 2 -15.87 -32.17 -1.88
CA LYS A 2 -15.64 -31.03 -0.97
C LYS A 2 -14.59 -31.49 0.04
N LYS A 3 -13.48 -30.77 0.18
CA LYS A 3 -12.57 -30.99 1.31
C LYS A 3 -13.39 -30.68 2.57
N ASP A 4 -13.38 -31.57 3.55
CA ASP A 4 -13.89 -31.23 4.87
C ASP A 4 -13.09 -30.02 5.38
N ASP A 5 -13.76 -28.98 5.88
CA ASP A 5 -13.14 -27.75 6.41
C ASP A 5 -12.40 -27.97 7.75
N THR A 6 -11.98 -29.21 8.04
CA THR A 6 -11.39 -29.59 9.33
C THR A 6 -10.08 -30.35 9.12
N TYR A 7 -8.99 -29.78 9.63
CA TYR A 7 -7.72 -30.48 9.75
C TYR A 7 -7.73 -31.36 11.01
N ARG A 8 -7.34 -32.63 10.87
CA ARG A 8 -7.30 -33.60 11.98
C ARG A 8 -5.85 -33.92 12.33
N SER A 9 -5.52 -33.79 13.62
CA SER A 9 -4.22 -34.13 14.17
C SER A 9 -4.37 -34.97 15.43
N GLN A 10 -3.35 -35.78 15.72
CA GLN A 10 -3.25 -36.49 16.98
C GLN A 10 -2.25 -35.76 17.88
N PHE A 11 -2.74 -35.20 18.98
CA PHE A 11 -1.90 -34.54 19.97
C PHE A 11 -1.51 -35.52 21.08
N ARG A 12 -0.23 -35.53 21.45
CA ARG A 12 0.29 -36.29 22.59
C ARG A 12 0.41 -35.35 23.78
N LEU A 13 -0.55 -35.42 24.69
CA LEU A 13 -0.59 -34.57 25.88
C LEU A 13 -0.01 -35.32 27.08
N PRO A 14 0.75 -34.65 27.97
CA PRO A 14 1.01 -35.18 29.31
C PRO A 14 -0.30 -35.51 30.03
N TYR A 15 -0.31 -36.58 30.81
CA TYR A 15 -1.53 -37.08 31.46
C TYR A 15 -2.20 -36.02 32.35
N ASP A 16 -1.40 -35.32 33.16
CA ASP A 16 -1.89 -34.26 34.05
C ASP A 16 -2.56 -33.12 33.27
N LEU A 17 -2.09 -32.81 32.07
CA LEU A 17 -2.70 -31.78 31.21
C LEU A 17 -4.04 -32.27 30.64
N TYR A 18 -4.11 -33.54 30.23
CA TYR A 18 -5.35 -34.15 29.78
C TYR A 18 -6.43 -34.11 30.87
N GLU A 19 -6.09 -34.48 32.11
CA GLU A 19 -7.05 -34.48 33.21
C GLU A 19 -7.58 -33.08 33.51
N LYS A 20 -6.69 -32.07 33.52
CA LYS A 20 -7.08 -30.67 33.68
C LYS A 20 -8.04 -30.19 32.58
N LEU A 21 -7.71 -30.51 31.32
CA LEU A 21 -8.56 -30.16 30.18
C LEU A 21 -9.92 -30.88 30.24
N LYS A 22 -9.94 -32.14 30.68
CA LYS A 22 -11.17 -32.91 30.84
C LYS A 22 -12.08 -32.29 31.91
N ALA A 23 -11.56 -32.02 33.10
CA ALA A 23 -12.31 -31.38 34.17
C ALA A 23 -12.89 -30.01 33.76
N GLU A 24 -12.09 -29.21 33.04
CA GLU A 24 -12.53 -27.91 32.54
C GLU A 24 -13.58 -28.04 31.42
N SER A 25 -13.48 -29.06 30.56
CA SER A 25 -14.50 -29.33 29.53
C SER A 25 -15.85 -29.71 30.15
N GLU A 26 -15.85 -30.51 31.22
CA GLU A 26 -17.06 -30.89 31.97
C GLU A 26 -17.69 -29.68 32.66
N LYS A 27 -16.87 -28.86 33.33
CA LYS A 27 -17.28 -27.60 33.95
C LYS A 27 -17.91 -26.63 32.94
N ASN A 28 -17.32 -26.52 31.75
CA ASN A 28 -17.78 -25.65 30.67
C ASN A 28 -18.89 -26.28 29.80
N ARG A 29 -19.34 -27.50 30.14
CA ARG A 29 -20.39 -28.27 29.44
C ARG A 29 -20.14 -28.40 27.93
N ARG A 30 -18.89 -28.63 27.56
CA ARG A 30 -18.48 -28.83 26.16
C ARG A 30 -17.61 -30.07 26.00
N SER A 31 -17.49 -30.56 24.77
CA SER A 31 -16.60 -31.69 24.50
C SER A 31 -15.14 -31.29 24.74
N LEU A 32 -14.29 -32.26 25.05
CA LEU A 32 -12.85 -32.03 25.22
C LEU A 32 -12.23 -31.33 23.99
N ASN A 33 -12.66 -31.72 22.78
CA ASN A 33 -12.19 -31.08 21.55
C ASN A 33 -12.61 -29.60 21.49
N ALA A 34 -13.85 -29.28 21.85
CA ALA A 34 -14.34 -27.90 21.89
C ALA A 34 -13.63 -27.06 22.96
N GLU A 35 -13.24 -27.66 24.09
CA GLU A 35 -12.41 -27.02 25.12
C GLU A 35 -11.02 -26.68 24.59
N ILE A 36 -10.38 -27.63 23.91
CA ILE A 36 -9.05 -27.43 23.32
C ILE A 36 -9.11 -26.31 22.27
N VAL A 37 -10.06 -26.37 21.34
CA VAL A 37 -10.23 -25.36 20.28
C VAL A 37 -10.40 -23.97 20.88
N ALA A 38 -11.34 -23.79 21.82
CA ALA A 38 -11.58 -22.46 22.38
C ALA A 38 -10.42 -21.90 23.22
N ARG A 39 -9.62 -22.76 23.86
CA ARG A 39 -8.39 -22.32 24.54
C ARG A 39 -7.34 -21.88 23.53
N LEU A 40 -7.19 -22.64 22.44
CA LEU A 40 -6.26 -22.31 21.38
C LEU A 40 -6.67 -21.00 20.69
N ASP A 41 -7.95 -20.86 20.31
CA ASP A 41 -8.49 -19.63 19.72
C ASP A 41 -8.19 -18.43 20.62
N LYS A 42 -8.57 -18.51 21.90
CA LYS A 42 -8.28 -17.45 22.88
C LYS A 42 -6.77 -17.17 23.04
N SER A 43 -5.93 -18.19 22.94
CA SER A 43 -4.46 -18.00 23.04
C SER A 43 -3.88 -17.30 21.81
N LEU A 44 -4.55 -17.41 20.66
CA LEU A 44 -4.13 -16.85 19.38
C LEU A 44 -4.80 -15.49 19.06
N GLU A 45 -5.92 -15.16 19.71
CA GLU A 45 -6.64 -13.87 19.53
C GLU A 45 -5.78 -12.62 19.81
N GLY A 46 -4.69 -12.75 20.57
CA GLY A 46 -3.70 -11.67 20.78
C GLY A 46 -2.37 -11.88 20.06
N GLN A 47 -2.23 -12.99 19.33
CA GLN A 47 -1.08 -13.30 18.49
C GLN A 47 -1.48 -12.97 17.05
N SER A 48 -1.57 -11.68 16.73
CA SER A 48 -1.40 -11.24 15.36
C SER A 48 -0.12 -11.92 14.84
N PRO A 49 -0.10 -12.48 13.61
CA PRO A 49 1.15 -12.91 13.03
C PRO A 49 1.99 -11.64 12.81
N SER A 50 2.76 -11.24 13.81
CA SER A 50 4.00 -10.53 13.59
C SER A 50 4.86 -11.52 12.81
N HIS A 51 4.74 -11.49 11.49
CA HIS A 51 5.65 -12.17 10.60
C HIS A 51 7.06 -11.87 11.08
N GLY A 52 7.83 -12.93 11.32
CA GLY A 52 9.25 -12.80 11.56
C GLY A 52 9.91 -12.23 10.31
N GLU A 53 10.00 -10.91 10.25
CA GLU A 53 11.07 -10.20 9.60
C GLU A 53 11.62 -9.21 10.63
N ASP A 54 12.91 -8.96 10.53
CA ASP A 54 13.77 -8.35 11.54
C ASP A 54 13.17 -7.14 12.26
N SER A 55 13.59 -6.97 13.51
CA SER A 55 13.38 -5.79 14.34
C SER A 55 13.40 -4.48 13.56
N VAL A 56 12.23 -3.90 13.34
CA VAL A 56 12.03 -2.47 13.16
C VAL A 56 10.83 -2.14 14.01
N ASP A 57 10.98 -1.22 14.95
CA ASP A 57 9.89 -0.71 15.76
C ASP A 57 8.75 -0.26 14.82
N GLU A 58 7.66 -1.04 14.75
CA GLU A 58 6.44 -0.59 14.06
C GLU A 58 5.88 0.58 14.87
N GLU A 59 6.26 1.80 14.47
CA GLU A 59 5.43 2.96 14.76
C GLU A 59 4.03 2.62 14.27
N SER A 60 3.14 2.39 15.22
CA SER A 60 1.73 2.16 14.97
C SER A 60 1.16 3.45 14.39
N PHE A 61 1.10 3.53 13.07
CA PHE A 61 0.48 4.65 12.39
C PHE A 61 -0.99 4.71 12.82
N SER A 62 -1.34 5.79 13.53
CA SER A 62 -2.71 6.06 13.90
C SER A 62 -3.54 6.26 12.62
N ALA A 63 -4.85 5.99 12.70
CA ALA A 63 -5.77 6.38 11.65
C ALA A 63 -5.62 7.87 11.27
N ASP A 64 -5.25 8.71 12.25
CA ASP A 64 -4.98 10.14 12.04
C ASP A 64 -3.71 10.39 11.20
N ASP A 65 -2.67 9.57 11.33
CA ASP A 65 -1.43 9.69 10.55
C ASP A 65 -1.68 9.30 9.09
N VAL A 66 -2.47 8.24 8.89
CA VAL A 66 -2.92 7.82 7.56
C VAL A 66 -3.76 8.93 6.91
N LEU A 67 -4.67 9.55 7.65
CA LEU A 67 -5.48 10.67 7.19
C LEU A 67 -4.63 11.90 6.84
N LEU A 68 -3.58 12.19 7.62
CA LEU A 68 -2.66 13.28 7.35
C LEU A 68 -1.89 13.04 6.04
N MET A 69 -1.40 11.82 5.84
CA MET A 69 -0.71 11.41 4.61
C MET A 69 -1.60 11.59 3.36
N TYR A 70 -2.88 11.21 3.44
CA TYR A 70 -3.81 11.39 2.33
C TYR A 70 -4.05 12.87 1.98
N ARG A 71 -4.04 13.78 2.96
CA ARG A 71 -4.16 15.23 2.72
C ARG A 71 -2.91 15.81 2.06
N GLU A 72 -1.73 15.36 2.48
CA GLU A 72 -0.48 15.75 1.86
C GLU A 72 -0.40 15.28 0.41
N LEU A 73 -0.87 14.06 0.14
CA LEU A 73 -0.93 13.51 -1.22
C LEU A 73 -1.83 14.35 -2.13
N ASP A 74 -3.01 14.74 -1.68
CA ASP A 74 -3.92 15.62 -2.43
C ASP A 74 -3.27 16.97 -2.77
N THR A 75 -2.52 17.52 -1.81
CA THR A 75 -1.77 18.77 -2.01
C THR A 75 -0.66 18.61 -3.04
N ALA A 76 0.10 17.51 -2.96
CA ALA A 76 1.16 17.20 -3.91
C ALA A 76 0.61 17.03 -5.33
N VAL A 77 -0.50 16.32 -5.49
CA VAL A 77 -1.18 16.13 -6.79
C VAL A 77 -1.61 17.47 -7.39
N LYS A 78 -2.23 18.35 -6.59
CA LYS A 78 -2.62 19.69 -7.03
C LYS A 78 -1.42 20.52 -7.49
N ASN A 79 -0.29 20.42 -6.79
CA ASN A 79 0.93 21.13 -7.16
C ASN A 79 1.51 20.62 -8.48
N ILE A 80 1.54 19.29 -8.69
CA ILE A 80 1.99 18.69 -9.95
C ILE A 80 1.11 19.15 -11.13
N GLN A 81 -0.21 19.21 -10.94
CA GLN A 81 -1.12 19.68 -11.98
C GLN A 81 -0.87 21.15 -12.33
N ARG A 82 -0.65 22.02 -11.34
CA ARG A 82 -0.29 23.43 -11.56
C ARG A 82 1.04 23.57 -12.31
N LEU A 83 2.04 22.76 -11.95
CA LEU A 83 3.34 22.71 -12.63
C LEU A 83 3.18 22.26 -14.09
N ARG A 84 2.38 21.24 -14.36
CA ARG A 84 2.07 20.78 -15.73
C ARG A 84 1.39 21.88 -16.55
N ALA A 85 0.36 22.53 -16.00
CA ALA A 85 -0.32 23.63 -16.68
C ALA A 85 0.61 24.85 -16.91
N SER A 86 1.52 25.13 -15.98
CA SER A 86 2.54 26.17 -16.14
C SER A 86 3.51 25.81 -17.27
N ARG A 87 4.03 24.57 -17.29
CA ARG A 87 4.92 24.07 -18.33
C ARG A 87 4.30 24.17 -19.72
N GLU A 88 3.03 23.79 -19.86
CA GLU A 88 2.29 23.90 -21.13
C GLU A 88 2.18 25.35 -21.61
N LYS A 89 1.89 26.29 -20.70
CA LYS A 89 1.89 27.74 -21.00
C LYS A 89 3.28 28.30 -21.34
N PHE A 90 4.35 27.69 -20.86
CA PHE A 90 5.72 28.05 -21.23
C PHE A 90 6.08 27.54 -22.63
N LEU A 91 5.69 26.32 -22.97
CA LEU A 91 5.91 25.74 -24.30
C LEU A 91 5.17 26.53 -25.38
N ASN A 92 3.88 26.83 -25.17
CA ASN A 92 3.09 27.62 -26.13
C ASN A 92 3.62 29.06 -26.33
N ARG A 93 4.36 29.62 -25.36
CA ARG A 93 5.04 30.93 -25.48
C ARG A 93 6.36 30.89 -26.25
N HIS A 94 7.00 29.72 -26.34
CA HIS A 94 8.22 29.56 -27.12
C HIS A 94 7.93 29.33 -28.61
N ASP A 95 6.87 28.61 -28.94
CA ASP A 95 6.44 28.43 -30.34
C ASP A 95 6.02 29.75 -30.99
N SER A 96 5.29 30.60 -30.27
CA SER A 96 4.85 31.92 -30.75
C SER A 96 5.98 32.98 -30.83
N LYS A 97 7.17 32.71 -30.28
CA LYS A 97 8.38 33.53 -30.51
C LYS A 97 9.21 33.07 -31.70
N ASN A 98 9.05 31.82 -32.16
CA ASN A 98 9.77 31.28 -33.31
C ASN A 98 9.11 31.65 -34.64
N GLU A 99 7.78 31.86 -34.67
CA GLU A 99 7.07 32.34 -35.87
C GLU A 99 7.38 33.81 -36.23
N LYS A 100 7.81 34.65 -35.29
CA LYS A 100 8.11 36.08 -35.57
C LYS A 100 9.53 36.37 -36.06
N LYS A 101 10.39 35.35 -36.23
CA LYS A 101 11.76 35.50 -36.77
C LYS A 101 11.97 34.90 -38.16
N GLY A 102 10.90 34.45 -38.82
CA GLY A 102 10.95 33.87 -40.18
C GLY A 102 10.48 34.80 -41.30
N GLY A 103 10.49 36.13 -41.11
CA GLY A 103 9.99 37.09 -42.09
C GLY A 103 10.99 38.19 -42.40
N SER A 104 11.30 38.33 -43.69
CA SER A 104 12.07 39.39 -44.37
C SER A 104 13.60 39.27 -44.40
N GLY A 105 14.06 38.63 -45.48
CA GLY A 105 15.40 38.75 -46.03
C GLY A 105 15.32 38.52 -47.54
N LYS A 106 14.58 39.37 -48.26
CA LYS A 106 14.73 39.49 -49.71
C LYS A 106 16.13 40.04 -49.94
N VAL A 107 17.03 39.21 -50.46
CA VAL A 107 18.29 39.69 -51.03
C VAL A 107 17.99 39.91 -52.50
N ASP A 108 17.77 41.16 -52.87
CA ASP A 108 17.75 41.60 -54.26
C ASP A 108 19.16 41.39 -54.80
N ILE A 109 19.32 40.43 -55.72
CA ILE A 109 20.54 40.29 -56.51
C ILE A 109 20.37 41.27 -57.67
N GLU A 110 20.95 42.47 -57.50
CA GLU A 110 21.16 43.39 -58.61
C GLU A 110 22.08 42.73 -59.64
N ASP A 111 21.54 42.54 -60.84
CA ASP A 111 22.30 42.53 -62.08
C ASP A 111 23.11 43.83 -62.15
N ASP A 112 24.44 43.75 -62.10
CA ASP A 112 25.28 44.76 -62.74
C ASP A 112 26.71 44.26 -63.03
N LEU A 113 27.00 44.28 -64.33
CA LEU A 113 28.26 44.60 -64.99
C LEU A 113 29.58 43.89 -64.59
N LEU A 114 30.14 43.16 -65.55
CA LEU A 114 31.43 43.42 -66.22
C LEU A 114 31.65 42.29 -67.26
N LYS A 115 31.45 42.53 -68.56
CA LYS A 115 32.49 42.96 -69.53
C LYS A 115 33.82 42.22 -69.39
#